data_AF-W4G4G4-F1
#
_entry.id   AF-W4G4G4-F1
#
_cell.length_a   1.000
_cell.length_b   1.000
_cell.length_c   1.000
_cell.angle_alpha   90.00
_cell.angle_beta   90.00
_cell.angle_gamma   90.00
#
_symmetry.space_group_name_H-M   'P 1'
#
loop_
_entity.id
_entity.type
_entity.pdbx_description
1 polymer ?
#
loop_
_entity_poly.entity_id
_entity_poly.type
_entity_poly.pdbx_seq_one_letter_code
_entity_poly.pdbx_strand_id
1 'polypeptide(L)'
;MLLQYISMMSMDADKSAASSVVWYLGGQHDVLGFDPRGVGMSRPARCTKNNYTATTEWPNQSHLPFDSPTAETSLGRFGVSLKAMVRRCEMYDGDYVKYLSTSFATRDMDSDPRRPT
;
A
#
# COMPACT_ATOMS: atom_id res chain seq x y z
N MET A 1 -5.01 -15.93 -18.35
CA MET A 1 -3.69 -16.55 -18.09
C MET A 1 -2.74 -15.64 -17.32
N LEU A 2 -2.45 -14.40 -17.75
CA LEU A 2 -1.48 -13.53 -17.05
C LEU A 2 -1.85 -13.23 -15.58
N LEU A 3 -3.13 -12.95 -15.29
CA LEU A 3 -3.64 -12.74 -13.93
C LEU A 3 -3.54 -13.99 -13.03
N GLN A 4 -3.74 -15.19 -13.58
CA GLN A 4 -3.54 -16.45 -12.86
C GLN A 4 -2.06 -16.68 -12.54
N TYR A 5 -1.16 -16.37 -13.47
CA TYR A 5 0.28 -16.50 -13.28
C TYR A 5 0.82 -15.57 -12.19
N ILE A 6 0.36 -14.31 -12.16
CA ILE A 6 0.75 -13.35 -11.11
C ILE A 6 0.22 -13.79 -9.74
N SER A 7 -1.03 -14.25 -9.68
CA SER A 7 -1.62 -14.78 -8.44
C SER A 7 -0.86 -16.02 -7.94
N MET A 8 -0.43 -16.90 -8.85
CA MET A 8 0.31 -18.12 -8.53
C MET A 8 1.74 -17.82 -8.04
N MET A 9 2.45 -16.88 -8.68
CA MET A 9 3.78 -16.43 -8.22
C MET A 9 3.71 -15.75 -6.85
N SER A 10 2.66 -14.98 -6.56
CA SER A 10 2.43 -14.40 -5.23
C SER A 10 2.20 -15.48 -4.17
N MET A 11 1.44 -16.53 -4.50
CA MET A 11 1.18 -17.66 -3.60
C MET A 11 2.45 -18.47 -3.30
N ASP A 12 3.34 -18.67 -4.28
CA ASP A 12 4.59 -19.40 -4.08
C ASP A 12 5.62 -18.60 -3.25
N ALA A 13 5.66 -17.28 -3.42
CA ALA A 13 6.47 -16.40 -2.58
C ALA A 13 6.03 -16.43 -1.11
N ASP A 14 4.72 -16.43 -0.86
CA ASP A 14 4.13 -16.43 0.48
C ASP A 14 4.36 -17.79 1.19
N LYS A 15 4.27 -18.91 0.46
CA LYS A 15 4.61 -20.25 0.99
C LYS A 15 6.09 -20.40 1.36
N SER A 16 6.99 -19.86 0.55
CA SER A 16 8.43 -19.90 0.82
C SER A 16 8.77 -19.10 2.08
N ALA A 17 8.22 -17.88 2.21
CA ALA A 17 8.35 -17.06 3.40
C ALA A 17 7.81 -17.78 4.66
N ALA A 18 6.61 -18.37 4.58
CA ALA A 18 5.99 -19.09 5.69
C ALA A 18 6.86 -20.24 6.22
N SER A 19 7.50 -21.02 5.35
CA SER A 19 8.35 -22.14 5.77
C SER A 19 9.60 -21.71 6.55
N SER A 20 10.23 -20.60 6.14
CA SER A 20 11.39 -20.04 6.85
C SER A 20 11.03 -19.48 8.23
N VAL A 21 9.87 -18.84 8.36
CA VAL A 21 9.39 -18.27 9.62
C VAL A 21 8.98 -19.37 10.60
N VAL A 22 8.32 -20.43 10.13
CA VAL A 22 7.97 -21.59 10.96
C VAL A 22 9.20 -22.27 11.56
N TRP A 23 10.28 -22.41 10.76
CA TRP A 23 11.55 -22.96 11.26
C TRP A 23 12.15 -22.07 12.35
N TYR A 24 12.16 -20.74 12.15
CA TYR A 24 12.71 -19.80 13.13
C TYR A 24 11.91 -19.76 14.44
N LEU A 25 10.59 -19.90 14.38
CA LEU A 25 9.69 -19.83 15.54
C LEU A 25 9.43 -21.20 16.22
N GLY A 26 10.04 -22.27 15.71
CA GLY A 26 9.91 -23.63 16.27
C GLY A 26 8.51 -24.26 16.13
N GLY A 27 7.65 -23.70 15.27
CA GLY A 27 6.31 -24.24 14.99
C GLY A 27 5.29 -24.17 16.14
N GLN A 28 5.61 -23.49 17.25
CA GLN A 28 4.71 -23.33 18.40
C GLN A 28 3.83 -22.06 18.32
N HIS A 29 4.03 -21.23 17.30
CA HIS A 29 3.36 -19.95 17.15
C HIS A 29 2.56 -19.93 15.85
N ASP A 30 1.32 -19.45 15.93
CA ASP A 30 0.56 -19.09 14.75
C ASP A 30 1.12 -17.80 14.16
N VAL A 31 1.53 -17.86 12.89
CA VAL A 31 2.01 -16.68 12.15
C VAL A 31 0.85 -16.11 11.36
N LEU A 32 0.37 -14.95 11.80
CA LEU A 32 -0.77 -14.28 11.18
C LEU A 32 -0.31 -13.02 10.46
N GLY A 33 -0.47 -13.01 9.14
CA GLY A 33 -0.45 -11.80 8.33
C GLY A 33 -1.84 -11.15 8.31
N PHE A 34 -1.88 -9.84 8.23
CA PHE A 34 -3.10 -9.09 7.92
C PHE A 34 -2.75 -7.93 6.99
N ASP A 35 -3.63 -7.67 6.03
CA ASP A 35 -3.55 -6.48 5.20
C ASP A 35 -4.29 -5.33 5.91
N PRO A 36 -3.60 -4.25 6.31
CA PRO A 36 -4.25 -3.09 6.87
C PRO A 36 -5.33 -2.54 5.94
N ARG A 37 -6.32 -1.86 6.52
CA ARG A 37 -7.28 -1.07 5.75
C ARG A 37 -6.57 -0.22 4.69
N GLY A 38 -7.09 -0.20 3.48
CA GLY A 38 -6.51 0.54 2.36
C GLY A 38 -5.37 -0.18 1.62
N VAL A 39 -4.98 -1.39 2.04
CA VAL A 39 -3.84 -2.13 1.47
C VAL A 39 -4.27 -3.52 0.99
N GLY A 40 -3.61 -4.02 -0.05
CA GLY A 40 -3.67 -5.44 -0.44
C GLY A 40 -5.07 -5.95 -0.77
N MET A 41 -5.42 -7.07 -0.15
CA MET A 41 -6.70 -7.79 -0.31
C MET A 41 -7.81 -7.25 0.60
N SER A 42 -7.47 -6.47 1.63
CA SER A 42 -8.42 -5.54 2.25
C SER A 42 -8.90 -4.53 1.20
N ARG A 43 -10.00 -3.80 1.42
CA ARG A 43 -10.46 -2.78 0.44
C ARG A 43 -9.32 -1.77 0.18
N PRO A 44 -8.69 -1.75 -1.01
CA PRO A 44 -7.53 -0.91 -1.25
C PRO A 44 -7.97 0.55 -1.43
N ALA A 45 -7.12 1.48 -0.99
CA ALA A 45 -7.36 2.90 -1.23
C ALA A 45 -7.15 3.25 -2.71
N ARG A 46 -8.04 4.07 -3.27
CA ARG A 46 -8.04 4.47 -4.67
C ARG A 46 -7.71 5.95 -4.79
N CYS A 47 -6.64 6.23 -5.53
CA CYS A 47 -6.27 7.59 -5.95
C CYS A 47 -6.22 7.71 -7.48
N THR A 48 -6.61 6.68 -8.20
CA THR A 48 -6.67 6.62 -9.66
C THR A 48 -7.87 5.80 -10.08
N LYS A 49 -8.27 5.92 -11.35
CA LYS A 49 -9.47 5.25 -11.87
C LYS A 49 -9.33 3.73 -11.80
N ASN A 50 -8.17 3.20 -12.12
CA ASN A 50 -7.86 1.78 -12.14
C ASN A 50 -6.34 1.52 -12.09
N ASN A 51 -5.95 0.25 -12.03
CA ASN A 51 -4.55 -0.17 -11.95
C ASN A 51 -3.72 0.27 -13.17
N TYR A 52 -4.34 0.43 -14.35
CA TYR A 52 -3.64 0.92 -15.54
C TYR A 52 -3.26 2.40 -15.39
N THR A 53 -4.19 3.23 -14.91
CA THR A 53 -3.90 4.64 -14.63
C THR A 53 -2.96 4.83 -13.43
N ALA A 54 -2.91 3.87 -12.50
CA ALA A 54 -2.02 3.93 -11.35
C ALA A 54 -0.53 3.97 -11.72
N THR A 55 -0.12 3.32 -12.82
CA THR A 55 1.29 3.27 -13.23
C THR A 55 1.77 4.55 -13.92
N THR A 56 0.85 5.37 -14.45
CA THR A 56 1.19 6.59 -15.20
C THR A 56 0.88 7.88 -14.45
N GLU A 57 -0.10 7.86 -13.54
CA GLU A 57 -0.54 9.05 -12.80
C GLU A 57 0.23 9.29 -11.50
N TRP A 58 1.05 8.33 -11.05
CA TRP A 58 1.87 8.51 -9.85
C TRP A 58 3.02 9.49 -10.11
N PRO A 59 3.36 10.38 -9.15
CA PRO A 59 4.47 11.30 -9.30
C PRO A 59 5.77 10.53 -9.59
N ASN A 60 6.44 10.89 -10.68
CA ASN A 60 7.73 10.30 -11.00
C ASN A 60 8.79 10.75 -9.97
N GLN A 61 9.37 9.79 -9.25
CA GLN A 61 10.36 10.02 -8.19
C GLN A 61 11.69 10.59 -8.71
N SER A 62 11.98 10.48 -10.02
CA SER A 62 13.19 11.06 -10.63
C SER A 62 13.16 12.60 -10.77
N HIS A 63 12.06 13.25 -10.35
CA HIS A 63 11.92 14.71 -10.31
C HIS A 63 11.83 15.28 -8.89
N LEU A 64 12.39 14.60 -7.89
CA LEU A 64 12.45 15.16 -6.54
C LEU A 64 13.26 16.47 -6.55
N PRO A 65 12.75 17.55 -5.94
CA PRO A 65 13.30 18.89 -6.12
C PRO A 65 14.65 19.12 -5.44
N PHE A 66 15.18 18.11 -4.74
CA PHE A 66 16.38 18.21 -3.90
C PHE A 66 17.69 17.94 -4.64
N ASP A 67 17.63 17.42 -5.88
CA ASP A 67 18.82 16.89 -6.59
C ASP A 67 19.36 17.82 -7.70
N SER A 68 18.83 19.05 -7.87
CA SER A 68 19.35 19.98 -8.91
C SER A 68 19.35 21.47 -8.54
N PRO A 69 20.22 22.29 -9.17
CA PRO A 69 20.28 23.75 -8.96
C PRO A 69 19.04 24.53 -9.41
N THR A 70 18.05 23.88 -10.02
CA THR A 70 16.78 24.49 -10.46
C THR A 70 15.64 24.33 -9.44
N ALA A 71 16.01 24.12 -8.17
CA ALA A 71 15.17 23.76 -7.03
C ALA A 71 13.85 24.57 -6.91
N GLU A 72 13.87 25.88 -7.19
CA GLU A 72 12.66 26.73 -7.14
C GLU A 72 11.60 26.30 -8.17
N THR A 73 12.01 26.09 -9.43
CA THR A 73 11.09 25.64 -10.49
C THR A 73 10.72 24.17 -10.35
N SER A 74 11.61 23.33 -9.83
CA SER A 74 11.32 21.91 -9.59
C SER A 74 10.37 21.72 -8.41
N LEU A 75 10.48 22.53 -7.35
CA LEU A 75 9.58 22.51 -6.19
C LEU A 75 8.14 22.89 -6.58
N GLY A 76 7.98 23.94 -7.40
CA GLY A 76 6.68 24.32 -7.93
C GLY A 76 6.03 23.22 -8.77
N ARG A 77 6.79 22.60 -9.68
CA ARG A 77 6.31 21.48 -10.51
C ARG A 77 5.97 20.24 -9.68
N PHE A 78 6.80 19.91 -8.71
CA PHE A 78 6.56 18.80 -7.79
C PHE A 78 5.30 19.03 -6.94
N GLY A 79 5.12 20.24 -6.43
CA GLY A 79 3.93 20.65 -5.68
C GLY A 79 2.64 20.55 -6.49
N VAL A 80 2.67 20.90 -7.79
CA VAL A 80 1.52 20.72 -8.70
C VAL A 80 1.17 19.24 -8.86
N SER A 81 2.16 18.38 -9.07
CA SER A 81 1.97 16.93 -9.18
C SER A 81 1.38 16.32 -7.90
N LEU A 82 1.86 16.73 -6.73
CA LEU A 82 1.31 16.31 -5.44
C LEU A 82 -0.12 16.79 -5.25
N LYS A 83 -0.44 18.05 -5.56
CA LYS A 83 -1.81 18.58 -5.49
C LYS A 83 -2.77 17.79 -6.38
N ALA A 84 -2.36 17.48 -7.61
CA ALA A 84 -3.15 16.67 -8.52
C ALA A 84 -3.42 15.27 -7.94
N MET A 85 -2.41 14.66 -7.33
CA MET A 85 -2.54 13.36 -6.67
C MET A 85 -3.50 13.40 -5.48
N VAL A 86 -3.37 14.39 -4.59
CA VAL A 86 -4.28 14.57 -3.44
C VAL A 86 -5.72 14.73 -3.91
N ARG A 87 -5.96 15.58 -4.94
CA ARG A 87 -7.31 15.78 -5.49
C ARG A 87 -7.92 14.49 -6.05
N ARG A 88 -7.12 13.60 -6.65
CA ARG A 88 -7.65 12.31 -7.12
C ARG A 88 -7.97 11.38 -5.95
N CYS A 89 -7.14 11.34 -4.91
CA CYS A 89 -7.46 10.58 -3.70
C CYS A 89 -8.77 11.06 -3.06
N GLU A 90 -8.97 12.39 -2.98
CA GLU A 90 -10.22 12.99 -2.50
C GLU A 90 -11.42 12.60 -3.37
N MET A 91 -11.25 12.61 -4.70
CA MET A 91 -12.30 12.27 -5.66
C MET A 91 -12.78 10.82 -5.53
N TYR A 92 -11.86 9.87 -5.37
CA TYR A 92 -12.19 8.44 -5.41
C TYR A 92 -12.48 7.85 -4.03
N ASP A 93 -11.77 8.28 -2.99
CA ASP A 93 -11.86 7.69 -1.65
C ASP A 93 -11.75 8.75 -0.53
N GLY A 94 -12.13 10.01 -0.79
CA GLY A 94 -11.94 11.13 0.15
C GLY A 94 -12.46 10.91 1.56
N ASP A 95 -13.58 10.21 1.75
CA ASP A 95 -14.07 9.84 3.09
C ASP A 95 -13.34 8.64 3.68
N TYR A 96 -12.89 7.71 2.84
CA TYR A 96 -12.19 6.51 3.27
C TYR A 96 -10.76 6.82 3.73
N VAL A 97 -10.03 7.69 3.01
CA VAL A 97 -8.61 8.02 3.30
C VAL A 97 -8.40 8.63 4.69
N LYS A 98 -9.42 9.28 5.25
CA LYS A 98 -9.41 9.86 6.61
C LYS A 98 -9.21 8.80 7.70
N TYR A 99 -9.53 7.55 7.40
CA TYR A 99 -9.48 6.45 8.36
C TYR A 99 -8.32 5.49 8.11
N LEU A 100 -7.36 5.81 7.24
CA LEU A 100 -6.24 4.91 6.89
C LEU A 100 -5.00 5.07 7.78
N SER A 101 -5.04 5.93 8.79
CA SER A 101 -3.87 6.15 9.65
C SER A 101 -3.51 4.91 10.45
N THR A 102 -2.24 4.84 10.88
CA THR A 102 -1.73 3.79 11.76
C THR A 102 -2.60 3.58 12.99
N SER A 103 -3.11 4.66 13.60
CA SER A 103 -4.01 4.58 14.77
C SER A 103 -5.31 3.81 14.50
N PHE A 104 -5.85 3.87 13.28
CA PHE A 104 -7.03 3.10 12.89
C PHE A 104 -6.68 1.66 12.51
N ALA A 105 -5.50 1.43 11.93
CA ALA A 105 -5.00 0.07 11.67
C ALA A 105 -4.71 -0.69 12.99
N THR A 106 -4.14 -0.03 13.99
CA THR A 106 -3.92 -0.63 15.32
C THR A 106 -5.24 -1.06 15.97
N ARG A 107 -6.30 -0.24 15.83
CA ARG A 107 -7.64 -0.62 16.32
C ARG A 107 -8.23 -1.83 15.61
N ASP A 108 -7.89 -2.04 14.33
CA ASP A 108 -8.32 -3.26 13.62
C ASP A 108 -7.66 -4.50 14.21
N MET A 109 -6.38 -4.41 14.57
CA MET A 109 -5.66 -5.50 15.24
C MET A 109 -6.29 -5.85 16.60
N ASP A 110 -6.79 -4.85 17.32
CA ASP A 110 -7.48 -5.09 18.59
C ASP A 110 -8.80 -5.85 18.40
N SER A 111 -9.45 -5.66 17.25
CA SER A 111 -10.70 -6.34 16.89
C SER A 111 -10.52 -7.63 16.09
N ASP A 112 -9.28 -8.07 15.80
CA ASP A 112 -9.06 -9.33 15.07
C ASP A 112 -9.54 -10.51 15.93
N PRO A 113 -10.55 -11.27 15.49
CA PRO A 113 -11.10 -12.39 16.26
C PRO A 113 -10.11 -13.54 16.49
N ARG A 114 -8.97 -13.55 15.78
CA ARG A 114 -7.89 -14.52 15.99
C ARG A 114 -6.92 -14.08 17.08
N ARG A 115 -7.06 -12.88 17.63
CA ARG A 115 -6.21 -12.41 18.73
C ARG A 115 -6.57 -13.18 20.01
N PRO A 116 -5.60 -13.82 20.69
CA PRO A 116 -5.85 -14.42 22.00
C PRO A 116 -6.15 -13.32 23.03
N THR A 117 -7.24 -13.50 23.79
CA THR A 117 -7.68 -12.60 24.88
C THR A 117 -6.87 -12.78 26.15
#